data_AF-A0A7X6PW47-F1
#
_entry.id   AF-A0A7X6PW47-F1
#
_cell.length_a   1.000
_cell.length_b   1.000
_cell.length_c   1.000
_cell.angle_alpha   90.00
_cell.angle_beta   90.00
_cell.angle_gamma   90.00
#
_symmetry.space_group_name_H-M   'P 1'
#
loop_
_entity.id
_entity.type
_entity.pdbx_description
1 polymer ?
#
loop_
_entity_poly.entity_id
_entity_poly.type
_entity_poly.pdbx_seq_one_letter_code
_entity_poly.pdbx_strand_id
1 'polypeptide(L)'
;MPEWMERINISGLIEVEAAHESMDFKDPQETDTNSNDIALATVELGIDAVINKHVTGHVLLLWEEDKTEPVDLDEGFITLSGMDVAPLYVSAGKMYVPFGSFGSHFISDPITLEIGETRESAVRAGFVNDMFDISLSIFNGDIYKINDDSGIKTIVGSAVFTLPEEALPDLGLSFGLY
;
A
#
# COMPACT_ATOMS: atom_id res chain seq x y z
N MET A 1 -13.81 17.72 23.95
CA MET A 1 -12.46 17.22 23.60
C MET A 1 -11.65 18.39 23.04
N PRO A 2 -10.34 18.46 23.26
CA PRO A 2 -9.46 19.41 22.56
C PRO A 2 -9.65 19.43 21.04
N GLU A 3 -9.67 20.62 20.43
CA GLU A 3 -9.89 20.83 18.97
C GLU A 3 -8.89 20.09 18.07
N TRP A 4 -7.69 19.79 18.56
CA TRP A 4 -6.67 19.07 17.77
C TRP A 4 -7.03 17.59 17.56
N MET A 5 -7.83 16.98 18.44
CA MET A 5 -8.27 15.58 18.27
C MET A 5 -9.29 15.43 17.16
N GLU A 6 -10.07 16.46 16.85
CA GLU A 6 -11.01 16.42 15.71
C GLU A 6 -10.29 16.40 14.35
N ARG A 7 -8.99 16.67 14.35
CA ARG A 7 -8.13 16.65 13.16
C ARG A 7 -7.34 15.36 13.02
N ILE A 8 -7.52 14.41 13.92
CA ILE A 8 -6.81 13.14 13.90
C ILE A 8 -7.82 12.01 13.72
N ASN A 9 -7.59 11.18 12.72
CA ASN A 9 -8.26 9.90 12.56
C ASN A 9 -7.28 8.80 13.00
N ILE A 10 -7.79 7.82 13.74
CA ILE A 10 -7.03 6.63 14.14
C ILE A 10 -7.80 5.42 13.61
N SER A 11 -7.12 4.60 12.83
CA SER A 11 -7.62 3.35 12.28
C SER A 11 -6.71 2.19 12.71
N GLY A 12 -7.17 0.95 12.51
CA GLY A 12 -6.33 -0.20 12.79
C GLY A 12 -7.00 -1.52 12.46
N LEU A 13 -6.18 -2.56 12.41
CA LEU A 13 -6.53 -3.94 12.14
C LEU A 13 -5.91 -4.83 13.20
N ILE A 14 -6.64 -5.86 13.62
CA ILE A 14 -6.09 -6.99 14.37
C ILE A 14 -6.65 -8.24 13.70
N GLU A 15 -5.77 -9.09 13.18
CA GLU A 15 -6.10 -10.27 12.41
C GLU A 15 -5.46 -11.50 13.01
N VAL A 16 -6.26 -12.57 13.11
CA VAL A 16 -5.81 -13.89 13.56
C VAL A 16 -6.15 -14.87 12.46
N GLU A 17 -5.15 -15.63 12.02
CA GLU A 17 -5.31 -16.65 11.00
C GLU A 17 -5.15 -18.04 11.58
N ALA A 18 -5.86 -19.00 10.99
CA ALA A 18 -5.70 -20.42 11.29
C ALA A 18 -5.59 -21.18 9.96
N ALA A 19 -4.49 -21.89 9.79
CA ALA A 19 -4.17 -22.61 8.57
C ALA A 19 -4.10 -24.12 8.81
N HIS A 20 -4.53 -24.89 7.82
CA HIS A 20 -4.37 -26.34 7.75
C HIS A 20 -3.77 -26.70 6.39
N GLU A 21 -2.63 -27.38 6.39
CA GLU A 21 -1.97 -27.83 5.18
C GLU A 21 -1.81 -29.35 5.19
N SER A 22 -2.16 -29.99 4.08
CA SER A 22 -1.95 -31.42 3.85
C SER A 22 -1.31 -31.60 2.48
N MET A 23 -0.15 -32.26 2.43
CA MET A 23 0.53 -32.60 1.18
C MET A 23 0.65 -34.11 1.06
N ASP A 24 0.08 -34.64 -0.03
CA ASP A 24 0.15 -36.06 -0.37
C ASP A 24 1.23 -36.28 -1.43
N PHE A 25 2.25 -37.08 -1.11
CA PHE A 25 3.38 -37.31 -2.01
C PHE A 25 3.17 -38.60 -2.82
N LYS A 26 3.38 -38.51 -4.13
CA LYS A 26 3.33 -39.68 -5.03
C LYS A 26 4.62 -40.49 -5.05
N ASP A 27 5.71 -39.92 -4.53
CA ASP A 27 6.98 -40.63 -4.36
C ASP A 27 6.86 -41.52 -3.12
N PRO A 28 7.03 -42.86 -3.24
CA PRO A 28 6.97 -43.77 -2.10
C PRO A 28 8.03 -43.51 -1.00
N GLN A 29 9.05 -42.68 -1.28
CA GLN A 29 10.08 -42.31 -0.32
C GLN A 29 9.78 -41.03 0.47
N GLU A 30 8.75 -40.28 0.07
CA GLU A 30 8.29 -39.09 0.77
C GLU A 30 7.02 -39.43 1.57
N THR A 31 6.97 -39.01 2.83
CA THR A 31 5.78 -39.22 3.68
C THR A 31 4.84 -38.04 3.58
N ASP A 32 3.55 -38.33 3.43
CA ASP A 32 2.49 -37.31 3.50
C ASP A 32 2.63 -36.45 4.76
N THR A 33 2.46 -35.14 4.61
CA THR A 33 2.63 -34.18 5.70
C THR A 33 1.32 -33.50 6.03
N ASN A 34 1.07 -33.27 7.32
CA ASN A 34 -0.07 -32.51 7.82
C ASN A 34 0.41 -31.47 8.85
N SER A 35 0.06 -30.21 8.66
CA SER A 35 0.36 -29.11 9.59
C SER A 35 -0.91 -28.33 9.94
N ASN A 36 -0.94 -27.82 11.16
CA ASN A 36 -1.96 -26.87 11.62
C ASN A 36 -1.23 -25.73 12.29
N ASP A 37 -1.67 -24.51 12.03
CA ASP A 37 -1.10 -23.32 12.62
C ASP A 37 -2.17 -22.30 12.99
N ILE A 38 -1.91 -21.52 14.03
CA ILE A 38 -2.73 -20.37 14.43
C ILE A 38 -1.78 -19.25 14.79
N ALA A 39 -1.86 -18.12 14.10
CA ALA A 39 -0.98 -16.98 14.28
C ALA A 39 -1.78 -15.69 14.46
N LEU A 40 -1.23 -14.74 15.22
CA LEU A 40 -1.67 -13.35 15.15
C LEU A 40 -1.05 -12.76 13.87
N ALA A 41 -1.74 -12.96 12.74
CA ALA A 41 -1.19 -12.68 11.43
C ALA A 41 -0.79 -11.21 11.26
N THR A 42 -1.66 -10.27 11.66
CA THR A 42 -1.48 -8.85 11.37
C THR A 42 -2.01 -7.97 12.49
N VAL A 43 -1.26 -6.94 12.86
CA VAL A 43 -1.70 -5.80 13.66
C VAL A 43 -1.28 -4.51 12.97
N GLU A 44 -2.26 -3.65 12.70
CA GLU A 44 -2.03 -2.34 12.11
C GLU A 44 -2.55 -1.22 12.99
N LEU A 45 -1.84 -0.10 12.99
CA LEU A 45 -2.28 1.16 13.57
C LEU A 45 -2.02 2.32 12.61
N GLY A 46 -3.09 2.88 12.06
CA GLY A 46 -3.07 4.04 11.18
C GLY A 46 -3.39 5.33 11.92
N ILE A 47 -2.70 6.40 11.58
CA ILE A 47 -2.94 7.76 12.08
C ILE A 47 -2.94 8.73 10.90
N ASP A 48 -4.08 9.36 10.65
CA ASP A 48 -4.21 10.46 9.70
C ASP A 48 -4.38 11.78 10.45
N ALA A 49 -3.59 12.78 10.09
CA ALA A 49 -3.63 14.10 10.70
C ALA A 49 -3.93 15.18 9.66
N VAL A 50 -5.01 15.93 9.86
CA VAL A 50 -5.37 17.13 9.09
C VAL A 50 -4.70 18.34 9.74
N ILE A 51 -3.50 18.69 9.28
CA ILE A 51 -2.74 19.82 9.84
C ILE A 51 -3.45 21.13 9.47
N ASN A 52 -3.79 21.29 8.19
CA ASN A 52 -4.65 22.35 7.66
C ASN A 52 -5.32 21.91 6.35
N LYS A 53 -6.10 22.81 5.72
CA LYS A 53 -6.86 22.50 4.50
C LYS A 53 -6.04 22.00 3.29
N HIS A 54 -4.73 22.28 3.26
CA HIS A 54 -3.83 21.85 2.18
C HIS A 54 -2.78 20.85 2.64
N VAL A 55 -2.72 20.50 3.93
CA VAL A 55 -1.63 19.68 4.47
C VAL A 55 -2.21 18.59 5.35
N THR A 56 -2.00 17.35 4.93
CA THR A 56 -2.30 16.15 5.72
C THR A 56 -1.04 15.33 5.93
N GLY A 57 -1.01 14.57 7.02
CA GLY A 57 0.02 13.57 7.28
C GLY A 57 -0.63 12.20 7.50
N HIS A 58 0.08 11.16 7.09
CA HIS A 58 -0.33 9.77 7.26
C HIS A 58 0.83 8.98 7.85
N VAL A 59 0.52 8.09 8.79
CA VAL A 59 1.44 7.11 9.38
C VAL A 59 0.69 5.79 9.54
N LEU A 60 1.28 4.70 9.07
CA LEU A 60 0.80 3.35 9.29
C LEU A 60 1.90 2.52 9.93
N LEU A 61 1.62 1.97 11.10
CA LEU A 61 2.47 1.00 11.77
C LEU A 61 1.93 -0.40 11.50
N LEU A 62 2.83 -1.33 11.18
CA LEU A 62 2.52 -2.72 10.87
C LEU A 62 3.34 -3.63 11.78
N TRP A 63 2.69 -4.67 12.27
CA TRP A 63 3.31 -5.79 12.95
C TRP A 63 2.66 -7.07 12.46
N GLU A 64 3.48 -8.06 12.14
CA GLU A 64 3.10 -9.38 11.65
C GLU A 64 4.00 -10.39 12.35
N GLU A 65 3.40 -11.45 12.89
CA GLU A 65 4.13 -12.53 13.54
C GLU A 65 5.18 -13.12 12.58
N ASP A 66 6.42 -13.28 13.06
CA ASP A 66 7.58 -13.79 12.31
C ASP A 66 8.04 -12.99 11.06
N LYS A 67 7.41 -11.87 10.71
CA LYS A 67 7.81 -11.03 9.57
C LYS A 67 8.28 -9.64 9.99
N THR A 68 7.46 -8.90 10.74
CA THR A 68 7.75 -7.52 11.15
C THR A 68 7.86 -7.41 12.67
N GLU A 69 8.87 -8.10 13.20
CA GLU A 69 9.27 -8.03 14.61
C GLU A 69 10.65 -7.38 14.78
N PRO A 70 10.76 -6.19 15.39
CA PRO A 70 9.70 -5.38 16.02
C PRO A 70 8.81 -4.65 15.00
N VAL A 71 7.76 -3.98 15.50
CA VAL A 71 6.84 -3.11 14.73
C VAL A 71 7.59 -2.27 13.70
N ASP A 72 7.13 -2.33 12.46
CA ASP A 72 7.64 -1.57 11.33
C ASP A 72 6.80 -0.31 11.08
N LEU A 73 7.46 0.75 10.61
CA LEU A 73 6.78 1.86 9.95
C LEU A 73 6.48 1.44 8.52
N ASP A 74 5.24 1.08 8.24
CA ASP A 74 4.82 0.63 6.92
C ASP A 74 4.70 1.82 5.95
N GLU A 75 3.82 2.77 6.27
CA GLU A 75 3.67 4.03 5.54
C GLU A 75 3.97 5.24 6.42
N GLY A 76 4.48 6.29 5.81
CA GLY A 76 4.76 7.55 6.49
C GLY A 76 5.03 8.68 5.51
N PHE A 77 4.03 9.53 5.26
CA PHE A 77 4.15 10.61 4.29
C PHE A 77 3.30 11.84 4.63
N ILE A 78 3.65 12.96 3.98
CA ILE A 78 2.89 14.21 4.01
C ILE A 78 2.31 14.46 2.62
N THR A 79 1.07 14.93 2.56
CA THR A 79 0.40 15.34 1.33
C THR A 79 0.08 16.82 1.35
N LEU A 80 0.51 17.51 0.30
CA LEU A 80 0.11 18.86 -0.05
C LEU A 80 -1.01 18.78 -1.08
N SER A 81 -2.19 19.26 -0.72
CA SER A 81 -3.37 19.29 -1.59
C SER A 81 -3.68 20.71 -2.05
N GLY A 82 -3.84 20.89 -3.36
CA GLY A 82 -4.32 22.12 -3.96
C GLY A 82 -5.82 22.10 -4.27
N MET A 83 -6.58 21.08 -3.81
CA MET A 83 -7.94 20.74 -4.30
C MET A 83 -8.97 21.88 -4.27
N ASP A 84 -8.78 22.90 -3.46
CA ASP A 84 -9.63 24.10 -3.41
C ASP A 84 -9.31 25.14 -4.50
N VAL A 85 -8.18 25.01 -5.19
CA VAL A 85 -7.73 25.86 -6.30
C VAL A 85 -7.62 25.07 -7.61
N ALA A 86 -7.06 23.87 -7.55
CA ALA A 86 -6.89 22.95 -8.66
C ALA A 86 -6.89 21.50 -8.14
N PRO A 87 -7.41 20.53 -8.91
CA PRO A 87 -7.46 19.11 -8.53
C PRO A 87 -6.06 18.43 -8.57
N LEU A 88 -5.07 19.04 -7.93
CA LEU A 88 -3.67 18.61 -7.91
C LEU A 88 -3.20 18.33 -6.49
N TYR A 89 -2.30 17.38 -6.35
CA TYR A 89 -1.64 17.07 -5.08
C TYR A 89 -0.17 16.68 -5.29
N VAL A 90 0.59 16.77 -4.19
CA VAL A 90 1.93 16.23 -4.08
C VAL A 90 2.07 15.53 -2.73
N SER A 91 2.53 14.29 -2.73
CA SER A 91 2.84 13.50 -1.54
C SER A 91 4.32 13.17 -1.49
N ALA A 92 4.92 13.20 -0.30
CA ALA A 92 6.32 12.86 -0.11
C ALA A 92 6.54 12.08 1.19
N GLY A 93 7.26 10.97 1.11
CA GLY A 93 7.55 10.10 2.25
C GLY A 93 7.68 8.63 1.84
N LYS A 94 7.59 7.73 2.82
CA LYS A 94 7.53 6.28 2.60
C LYS A 94 6.09 5.90 2.25
N MET A 95 5.87 5.37 1.05
CA MET A 95 4.55 4.99 0.56
C MET A 95 4.66 3.84 -0.44
N TYR A 96 3.56 3.14 -0.68
CA TYR A 96 3.45 2.27 -1.85
C TYR A 96 3.30 3.13 -3.11
N VAL A 97 4.30 3.08 -3.99
CA VAL A 97 4.17 3.70 -5.32
C VAL A 97 3.23 2.84 -6.17
N PRO A 98 2.47 3.41 -7.12
CA PRO A 98 1.43 2.68 -7.87
C PRO A 98 2.04 1.78 -8.96
N PHE A 99 2.89 0.84 -8.53
CA PHE A 99 3.42 -0.25 -9.31
C PHE A 99 2.59 -1.49 -8.93
N GLY A 100 1.80 -2.02 -9.87
CA GLY A 100 1.02 -3.24 -9.65
C GLY A 100 -0.01 -3.16 -8.51
N SER A 101 -1.15 -2.49 -8.72
CA SER A 101 -2.31 -2.66 -7.82
C SER A 101 -2.95 -4.02 -8.11
N PHE A 102 -2.78 -4.98 -7.19
CA PHE A 102 -3.40 -6.31 -7.27
C PHE A 102 -4.39 -6.48 -6.13
N GLY A 103 -5.60 -5.92 -6.28
CA GLY A 103 -6.66 -6.16 -5.28
C GLY A 103 -6.94 -7.65 -5.13
N SER A 104 -6.73 -8.18 -3.93
CA SER A 104 -7.08 -9.56 -3.57
C SER A 104 -8.38 -9.60 -2.78
N HIS A 105 -9.20 -10.61 -3.04
CA HIS A 105 -10.31 -11.00 -2.16
C HIS A 105 -9.98 -12.32 -1.44
N PHE A 106 -8.73 -12.76 -1.50
CA PHE A 106 -8.25 -13.94 -0.82
C PHE A 106 -7.79 -13.58 0.60
N ILE A 107 -7.85 -14.57 1.49
CA ILE A 107 -7.36 -14.45 2.87
C ILE A 107 -5.85 -14.18 2.84
N SER A 108 -5.12 -14.92 2.01
CA SER A 108 -3.69 -14.71 1.79
C SER A 108 -3.45 -13.83 0.57
N ASP A 109 -2.39 -13.02 0.62
CA ASP A 109 -1.98 -12.18 -0.48
C ASP A 109 -1.56 -13.02 -1.70
N PRO A 110 -1.98 -12.62 -2.91
CA PRO A 110 -1.56 -13.30 -4.11
C PRO A 110 -0.07 -13.00 -4.32
N ILE A 111 0.69 -13.99 -4.78
CA ILE A 111 2.13 -13.85 -5.10
C ILE A 111 2.43 -12.64 -6.01
N THR A 112 1.47 -12.25 -6.86
CA THR A 112 1.60 -11.06 -7.72
C THR A 112 1.60 -9.75 -6.93
N LEU A 113 0.86 -9.69 -5.82
CA LEU A 113 0.88 -8.55 -4.89
C LEU A 113 2.22 -8.52 -4.16
N GLU A 114 2.63 -9.62 -3.52
CA GLU A 114 3.91 -9.68 -2.77
C GLU A 114 5.13 -9.30 -3.63
N ILE A 115 5.15 -9.67 -4.91
CA ILE A 115 6.26 -9.34 -5.83
C ILE A 115 6.06 -7.95 -6.48
N GLY A 116 4.81 -7.50 -6.59
CA GLY A 116 4.43 -6.31 -7.33
C GLY A 116 4.36 -5.04 -6.50
N GLU A 117 4.16 -5.14 -5.19
CA GLU A 117 4.12 -3.96 -4.33
C GLU A 117 5.52 -3.35 -4.17
N THR A 118 5.62 -2.06 -4.47
CA THR A 118 6.87 -1.31 -4.31
C THR A 118 6.69 -0.23 -3.26
N ARG A 119 7.25 -0.48 -2.06
CA ARG A 119 7.23 0.43 -0.92
C ARG A 119 8.54 1.19 -0.82
N GLU A 120 8.50 2.49 -1.11
CA GLU A 120 9.71 3.29 -1.31
C GLU A 120 9.61 4.69 -0.72
N SER A 121 10.77 5.30 -0.45
CA SER A 121 10.81 6.75 -0.16
C SER A 121 10.66 7.52 -1.48
N ALA A 122 9.46 8.05 -1.70
CA ALA A 122 9.05 8.60 -2.99
C ALA A 122 8.50 10.02 -2.87
N VAL A 123 8.49 10.71 -4.02
CA VAL A 123 7.65 11.88 -4.26
C VAL A 123 6.64 11.52 -5.34
N ARG A 124 5.35 11.63 -5.02
CA ARG A 124 4.23 11.41 -5.94
C ARG A 124 3.52 12.73 -6.20
N ALA A 125 3.25 13.04 -7.45
CA ALA A 125 2.43 14.19 -7.82
C ALA A 125 1.34 13.74 -8.78
N GLY A 126 0.14 14.29 -8.63
CA GLY A 126 -0.99 13.82 -9.43
C GLY A 126 -2.12 14.82 -9.56
N PHE A 127 -3.02 14.45 -10.45
CA PHE A 127 -4.32 15.06 -10.68
C PHE A 127 -5.39 14.07 -10.22
N VAL A 128 -6.35 14.52 -9.40
CA VAL A 128 -7.45 13.68 -8.94
C VAL A 128 -8.78 14.42 -8.96
N ASN A 129 -9.80 13.80 -9.56
CA ASN A 129 -11.19 14.24 -9.50
C ASN A 129 -12.13 13.02 -9.48
N ASP A 130 -13.43 13.24 -9.54
CA ASP A 130 -14.45 12.19 -9.45
C ASP A 130 -14.33 11.09 -10.52
N MET A 131 -13.66 11.36 -11.65
CA MET A 131 -13.56 10.43 -12.79
C MET A 131 -12.14 9.90 -13.03
N PHE A 132 -11.10 10.64 -12.62
CA PHE A 132 -9.72 10.36 -12.98
C PHE A 132 -8.79 10.52 -11.78
N ASP A 133 -7.89 9.56 -11.58
CA ASP A 133 -6.68 9.71 -10.77
C ASP A 133 -5.48 9.42 -11.67
N ILE A 134 -4.69 10.45 -11.96
CA ILE A 134 -3.48 10.34 -12.79
C ILE A 134 -2.31 10.82 -11.95
N SER A 135 -1.27 10.01 -11.85
CA SER A 135 -0.12 10.37 -11.03
C SER A 135 1.21 9.90 -11.59
N LEU A 136 2.27 10.56 -11.14
CA LEU A 136 3.65 10.21 -11.40
C LEU A 136 4.39 10.16 -10.06
N SER A 137 5.15 9.09 -9.86
CA SER A 137 5.99 8.88 -8.69
C SER A 137 7.46 8.78 -9.10
N ILE A 138 8.34 9.42 -8.32
CA ILE A 138 9.79 9.31 -8.47
C ILE A 138 10.40 8.80 -7.17
N PHE A 139 11.33 7.87 -7.26
CA PHE A 139 12.01 7.30 -6.08
C PHE A 139 13.39 6.73 -6.45
N ASN A 140 14.19 6.49 -5.42
CA ASN A 140 15.47 5.81 -5.52
C ASN A 140 15.25 4.34 -5.18
N GLY A 141 15.12 3.47 -6.20
CA GLY A 141 15.02 2.04 -5.94
C GLY A 141 16.32 1.45 -5.37
N ASP A 142 16.19 0.47 -4.48
CA ASP A 142 17.29 -0.18 -3.74
C ASP A 142 18.15 -1.15 -4.57
N ILE A 143 18.38 -0.87 -5.86
CA ILE A 143 19.31 -1.65 -6.69
C ILE A 143 20.72 -1.06 -6.58
N TYR A 144 21.53 -1.68 -5.72
CA TYR A 144 22.97 -1.46 -5.65
C TYR A 144 23.64 -1.94 -6.94
N LYS A 145 23.93 -1.02 -7.86
CA LYS A 145 24.93 -1.27 -8.92
C LYS A 145 26.31 -1.04 -8.32
N ILE A 146 27.15 -2.08 -8.31
CA ILE A 146 28.56 -1.94 -7.96
C ILE A 146 29.21 -1.01 -9.01
N ASN A 147 29.72 0.15 -8.57
CA ASN A 147 30.43 1.19 -9.34
C ASN A 147 29.62 2.30 -10.08
N ASP A 148 28.48 2.78 -9.59
CA ASP A 148 27.95 4.04 -10.13
C ASP A 148 27.16 4.89 -9.13
N ASP A 149 27.30 6.21 -9.24
CA ASP A 149 26.76 7.23 -8.32
C ASP A 149 25.24 7.12 -8.15
N SER A 150 24.77 7.33 -6.93
CA SER A 150 23.36 7.30 -6.53
C SER A 150 22.58 8.49 -7.12
N GLY A 151 22.04 8.34 -8.33
CA GLY A 151 21.03 9.24 -8.92
C GLY A 151 19.62 8.69 -8.80
N ILE A 152 18.60 9.53 -9.03
CA ILE A 152 17.17 9.15 -9.12
C ILE A 152 17.00 8.09 -10.20
N LYS A 153 16.52 6.88 -9.84
CA LYS A 153 16.58 5.71 -10.74
C LYS A 153 15.25 5.29 -11.34
N THR A 154 14.13 5.64 -10.72
CA THR A 154 12.83 5.09 -11.16
C THR A 154 11.74 6.16 -11.20
N ILE A 155 10.95 6.13 -12.28
CA ILE A 155 9.74 6.93 -12.47
C ILE A 155 8.62 5.93 -12.77
N VAL A 156 7.48 6.06 -12.09
CA VAL A 156 6.30 5.22 -12.29
C VAL A 156 5.09 6.12 -12.53
N GLY A 157 4.24 5.76 -13.49
CA GLY A 157 2.98 6.45 -13.76
C GLY A 157 1.76 5.59 -13.46
N SER A 158 0.66 6.23 -13.06
CA SER A 158 -0.63 5.57 -12.91
C SER A 158 -1.75 6.40 -13.53
N ALA A 159 -2.77 5.72 -14.04
CA ALA A 159 -4.00 6.32 -14.51
C ALA A 159 -5.19 5.42 -14.13
N VAL A 160 -6.09 5.94 -13.33
CA VAL A 160 -7.32 5.25 -12.92
C VAL A 160 -8.49 6.02 -13.48
N PHE A 161 -9.47 5.28 -14.02
CA PHE A 161 -10.72 5.84 -14.51
C PHE A 161 -11.89 5.24 -13.73
N THR A 162 -12.65 6.10 -13.05
CA THR A 162 -13.81 5.69 -12.27
C THR A 162 -15.08 5.96 -13.07
N LEU A 163 -15.90 4.92 -13.27
CA LEU A 163 -17.19 5.06 -13.93
C LEU A 163 -18.17 5.79 -13.01
N PRO A 164 -19.04 6.67 -13.55
CA PRO A 164 -20.10 7.29 -12.75
C PRO A 164 -21.04 6.24 -12.16
N GLU A 165 -21.47 6.42 -10.91
CA GLU A 165 -22.38 5.51 -10.19
C GLU A 165 -23.66 5.17 -10.96
N GLU A 166 -24.11 6.06 -11.85
CA GLU A 166 -25.32 5.89 -12.67
C GLU A 166 -25.16 4.89 -13.83
N ALA A 167 -23.93 4.53 -14.21
CA ALA A 167 -23.68 3.62 -15.33
C ALA A 167 -23.78 2.16 -14.90
N LEU A 168 -23.10 1.80 -13.80
CA LEU A 168 -23.13 0.50 -13.10
C LEU A 168 -22.60 0.73 -11.67
N PRO A 169 -23.40 0.53 -10.61
CA PRO A 169 -22.87 0.61 -9.24
C PRO A 169 -21.79 -0.47 -9.03
N ASP A 170 -20.71 -0.11 -8.34
CA ASP A 170 -19.63 -0.99 -7.85
C ASP A 170 -18.61 -1.55 -8.88
N LEU A 171 -18.47 -0.97 -10.08
CA LEU A 171 -17.40 -1.35 -11.03
C LEU A 171 -16.31 -0.27 -11.19
N GLY A 172 -15.16 -0.46 -10.54
CA GLY A 172 -13.94 0.32 -10.78
C GLY A 172 -12.99 -0.39 -11.76
N LEU A 173 -12.51 0.30 -12.79
CA LEU A 173 -11.50 -0.22 -13.73
C LEU A 173 -10.21 0.60 -13.58
N SER A 174 -9.13 -0.04 -13.11
CA SER A 174 -7.80 0.57 -12.99
C SER A 174 -6.88 0.06 -14.09
N PHE A 175 -6.15 0.95 -14.76
CA PHE A 175 -5.18 0.60 -15.81
C PHE A 175 -3.84 1.31 -15.56
N GLY A 176 -2.84 0.57 -15.07
CA GLY A 176 -1.47 1.08 -15.00
C GLY A 176 -0.76 1.03 -16.35
N LEU A 177 -0.12 2.13 -16.76
CA LEU A 177 0.85 2.15 -17.86
C LEU A 177 2.26 2.29 -17.28
N TYR A 178 3.15 1.38 -17.66
CA TYR A 178 4.55 1.32 -17.24
C TYR A 178 5.49 1.92 -18.30
#